data_AF-A0A202DGR2-F1
#
_entry.id   AF-A0A202DGR2-F1
#
_cell.length_a   1.000
_cell.length_b   1.000
_cell.length_c   1.000
_cell.angle_alpha   90.00
_cell.angle_beta   90.00
_cell.angle_gamma   90.00
#
_symmetry.space_group_name_H-M   'P 1'
#
loop_
_entity.id
_entity.type
_entity.pdbx_description
1 polymer ?
#
loop_
_entity_poly.entity_id
_entity_poly.type
_entity_poly.pdbx_seq_one_letter_code
_entity_poly.pdbx_strand_id
1 'polypeptide(L)'
;MNAYIKKFIIVAVFWAVSAFGLAQTTNYFLGGNTYVSDGANWSEGVLPTVTTGYIFAGAGGYIGNGNGGPRAGNMLVVQEGGWLSSSGNDGIVITNSHWTLNGGSISSLKGITLTDCTIIVNDGAVRNDSGKSMSISSSTELTFNGGRLYGSGAIINSGTVLVNGGACTNYYYRGGGTLTVNGGQVDITGSFGNWSHLGGDWHVVVNGGTFLGPRWTTRSTTSTFVLGGTTPGQVIFDDWGSNLYNDGYPAGGPDDEQYDNRVNINFLSNTLVTLTMVRPRALDLVDNNPNVYDPVYASNQWAEALWENNQLRFHGQTKTDLGGSPDFDWVNVTNWNGLGGYQRWNYDGFTLGIAYEPPPSGTVIVIN
;
A
#
# COMPACT_ATOMS: atom_id res chain seq x y z
N MET A 1 13.30 -15.61 16.12
CA MET A 1 13.45 -16.36 14.86
C MET A 1 13.50 -15.35 13.72
N ASN A 2 14.56 -15.36 12.92
CA ASN A 2 14.80 -14.35 11.87
C ASN A 2 13.67 -14.37 10.82
N ALA A 3 13.22 -13.21 10.33
CA ALA A 3 12.10 -13.11 9.39
C ALA A 3 12.31 -13.94 8.11
N TYR A 4 13.56 -14.07 7.67
CA TYR A 4 13.95 -14.93 6.55
C TYR A 4 13.77 -16.42 6.84
N ILE A 5 14.03 -16.86 8.07
CA ILE A 5 13.82 -18.25 8.50
C ILE A 5 12.32 -18.56 8.56
N LYS A 6 11.48 -17.62 9.00
CA LYS A 6 10.01 -17.77 8.94
C LYS A 6 9.52 -17.91 7.50
N LYS A 7 9.96 -17.04 6.58
CA LYS A 7 9.57 -17.08 5.15
C LYS A 7 10.02 -18.37 4.45
N PHE A 8 11.24 -18.84 4.73
CA PHE A 8 11.78 -20.07 4.15
C PHE A 8 11.05 -21.32 4.66
N ILE A 9 10.70 -21.36 5.95
CA ILE A 9 9.89 -22.44 6.53
C ILE A 9 8.48 -22.43 5.93
N ILE A 10 7.86 -21.27 5.70
CA ILE A 10 6.49 -21.17 5.14
C ILE A 10 6.43 -21.70 3.69
N VAL A 11 7.37 -21.30 2.82
CA VAL A 11 7.41 -21.79 1.43
C VAL A 11 7.72 -23.28 1.38
N ALA A 12 8.66 -23.75 2.22
CA ALA A 12 9.00 -25.17 2.31
C ALA A 12 7.86 -26.03 2.86
N VAL A 13 7.09 -25.54 3.83
CA VAL A 13 5.92 -26.23 4.38
C VAL A 13 4.80 -26.29 3.33
N PHE A 14 4.52 -25.20 2.60
CA PHE A 14 3.50 -25.22 1.54
C PHE A 14 3.85 -26.18 0.39
N TRP A 15 5.12 -26.25 -0.02
CA TRP A 15 5.59 -27.20 -1.04
C TRP A 15 5.65 -28.65 -0.54
N ALA A 16 6.02 -28.88 0.72
CA ALA A 16 6.03 -30.22 1.30
C ALA A 16 4.61 -30.77 1.49
N VAL A 17 3.64 -29.92 1.84
CA VAL A 17 2.22 -30.29 2.00
C VAL A 17 1.55 -30.64 0.66
N SER A 18 1.99 -30.05 -0.46
CA SER A 18 1.47 -30.40 -1.79
C SER A 18 2.20 -31.59 -2.45
N ALA A 19 3.48 -31.82 -2.12
CA ALA A 19 4.31 -32.83 -2.78
C ALA A 19 4.35 -34.20 -2.06
N PHE A 20 4.06 -34.25 -0.75
CA PHE A 20 4.09 -35.51 0.02
C PHE A 20 2.71 -35.78 0.63
N GLY A 21 2.02 -36.79 0.11
CA GLY A 21 0.77 -37.33 0.66
C GLY A 21 0.94 -38.04 2.02
N LEU A 22 1.68 -37.43 2.94
CA LEU A 22 1.61 -37.78 4.35
C LEU A 22 0.26 -37.31 4.85
N ALA A 23 -0.55 -38.23 5.38
CA ALA A 23 -1.82 -37.94 6.02
C ALA A 23 -1.59 -37.01 7.23
N GLN A 24 -1.50 -35.71 6.98
CA GLN A 24 -1.71 -34.71 8.01
C GLN A 24 -3.18 -34.81 8.40
N THR A 25 -3.48 -34.92 9.68
CA THR A 25 -4.84 -34.85 10.20
C THR A 25 -5.38 -33.45 9.94
N THR A 26 -6.03 -33.28 8.78
CA THR A 26 -6.68 -32.04 8.39
C THR A 26 -7.92 -31.81 9.24
N ASN A 27 -7.94 -30.72 10.01
CA ASN A 27 -9.14 -30.32 10.75
C ASN A 27 -10.05 -29.53 9.81
N TYR A 28 -11.29 -29.98 9.64
CA TYR A 28 -12.28 -29.28 8.84
C TYR A 28 -13.19 -28.45 9.74
N PHE A 29 -13.44 -27.20 9.35
CA PHE A 29 -14.46 -26.40 10.00
C PHE A 29 -15.85 -26.94 9.65
N LEU A 30 -16.63 -27.28 10.66
CA LEU A 30 -17.91 -27.97 10.52
C LEU A 30 -19.09 -27.03 10.26
N GLY A 31 -18.89 -25.71 10.34
CA GLY A 31 -19.94 -24.72 10.12
C GLY A 31 -20.74 -24.33 11.38
N GLY A 32 -21.50 -23.23 11.29
CA GLY A 32 -22.38 -22.74 12.36
C GLY A 32 -22.40 -21.21 12.53
N ASN A 33 -23.29 -20.72 13.40
CA ASN A 33 -23.30 -19.33 13.89
C ASN A 33 -22.23 -19.05 14.96
N THR A 34 -21.22 -19.92 15.07
CA THR A 34 -20.23 -19.97 16.16
C THR A 34 -18.85 -19.46 15.70
N TYR A 35 -18.00 -19.11 16.68
CA TYR A 35 -16.69 -18.51 16.44
C TYR A 35 -15.68 -19.51 15.83
N VAL A 36 -14.89 -19.06 14.86
CA VAL A 36 -13.80 -19.87 14.25
C VAL A 36 -12.77 -20.32 15.29
N SER A 37 -12.58 -19.51 16.34
CA SER A 37 -11.70 -19.80 17.46
C SER A 37 -12.25 -20.81 18.48
N ASP A 38 -13.40 -21.43 18.26
CA ASP A 38 -13.92 -22.47 19.15
C ASP A 38 -13.65 -23.86 18.55
N GLY A 39 -12.87 -24.66 19.29
CA GLY A 39 -12.45 -26.01 18.90
C GLY A 39 -13.63 -26.95 18.62
N ALA A 40 -14.77 -26.75 19.29
CA ALA A 40 -15.98 -27.56 19.08
C ALA A 40 -16.55 -27.44 17.66
N ASN A 41 -16.18 -26.40 16.91
CA ASN A 41 -16.61 -26.19 15.53
C ASN A 41 -15.69 -26.86 14.50
N TRP A 42 -14.70 -27.63 14.95
CA TRP A 42 -13.75 -28.34 14.09
C TRP A 42 -13.95 -29.86 14.20
N SER A 43 -13.65 -30.59 13.11
CA SER A 43 -13.85 -32.04 13.01
C SER A 43 -13.23 -32.86 14.14
N GLU A 44 -12.08 -32.40 14.65
CA GLU A 44 -11.37 -33.04 15.76
C GLU A 44 -11.72 -32.46 17.14
N GLY A 45 -12.65 -31.51 17.21
CA GLY A 45 -13.01 -30.82 18.46
C GLY A 45 -11.90 -29.93 19.03
N VAL A 46 -10.81 -29.70 18.28
CA VAL A 46 -9.65 -28.91 18.70
C VAL A 46 -9.22 -27.91 17.62
N LEU A 47 -8.67 -26.77 18.04
CA LEU A 47 -8.19 -25.74 17.12
C LEU A 47 -6.95 -26.20 16.34
N PRO A 48 -6.81 -25.78 15.08
CA PRO A 48 -5.57 -25.96 14.33
C PRO A 48 -4.46 -25.09 14.95
N THR A 49 -3.60 -25.68 15.78
CA THR A 49 -2.45 -25.00 16.41
C THR A 49 -1.10 -25.45 15.84
N VAL A 50 -1.05 -26.65 15.24
CA VAL A 50 0.16 -27.26 14.65
C VAL A 50 -0.09 -27.97 13.31
N THR A 51 -1.35 -28.11 12.89
CA THR A 51 -1.77 -28.73 11.62
C THR A 51 -2.65 -27.75 10.86
N THR A 52 -2.63 -27.79 9.52
CA THR A 52 -3.45 -26.93 8.66
C THR A 52 -4.94 -27.20 8.87
N GLY A 53 -5.71 -26.16 9.25
CA GLY A 53 -7.17 -26.20 9.26
C GLY A 53 -7.73 -25.82 7.90
N TYR A 54 -8.77 -26.52 7.45
CA TYR A 54 -9.48 -26.20 6.21
C TYR A 54 -10.88 -25.68 6.51
N ILE A 55 -11.18 -24.53 5.94
CA ILE A 55 -12.53 -23.97 5.91
C ILE A 55 -13.07 -24.16 4.50
N PHE A 56 -14.04 -25.07 4.38
CA PHE A 56 -14.80 -25.27 3.15
C PHE A 56 -16.26 -24.95 3.42
N ALA A 57 -16.70 -23.80 2.95
CA ALA A 57 -18.11 -23.52 2.76
C ALA A 57 -18.26 -23.36 1.25
N GLY A 58 -19.02 -24.24 0.60
CA GLY A 58 -19.27 -24.15 -0.84
C GLY A 58 -19.71 -22.73 -1.25
N ALA A 59 -19.63 -22.39 -2.53
CA ALA A 59 -19.91 -21.04 -3.03
C ALA A 59 -21.19 -20.43 -2.40
N GLY A 60 -21.02 -19.46 -1.49
CA GLY A 60 -22.11 -18.77 -0.79
C GLY A 60 -22.40 -19.17 0.66
N GLY A 61 -21.73 -20.17 1.24
CA GLY A 61 -21.92 -20.52 2.65
C GLY A 61 -21.30 -19.48 3.61
N TYR A 62 -22.00 -19.16 4.71
CA TYR A 62 -21.56 -18.21 5.74
C TYR A 62 -20.97 -18.93 6.97
N ILE A 63 -19.89 -18.37 7.50
CA ILE A 63 -19.19 -18.80 8.72
C ILE A 63 -19.20 -17.62 9.68
N GLY A 64 -19.78 -17.80 10.88
CA GLY A 64 -19.74 -16.79 11.94
C GLY A 64 -20.88 -15.77 11.99
N ASN A 65 -22.09 -16.12 11.53
CA ASN A 65 -23.28 -15.25 11.53
C ASN A 65 -24.02 -15.19 12.90
N GLY A 66 -23.30 -15.38 14.01
CA GLY A 66 -23.84 -15.29 15.37
C GLY A 66 -23.89 -13.87 15.92
N ASN A 67 -24.55 -13.68 17.07
CA ASN A 67 -24.55 -12.40 17.78
C ASN A 67 -23.17 -12.22 18.45
N GLY A 68 -22.21 -11.73 17.67
CA GLY A 68 -20.80 -11.62 18.04
C GLY A 68 -19.89 -11.83 16.83
N GLY A 69 -18.97 -10.90 16.61
CA GLY A 69 -18.13 -10.88 15.42
C GLY A 69 -17.09 -12.02 15.47
N PRO A 70 -16.82 -12.72 14.34
CA PRO A 70 -15.86 -13.81 14.30
C PRO A 70 -14.51 -13.40 14.89
N ARG A 71 -14.02 -14.21 15.83
CA ARG A 71 -12.67 -14.12 16.38
C ARG A 71 -11.89 -15.34 15.97
N ALA A 72 -10.66 -15.15 15.50
CA ALA A 72 -9.71 -16.20 15.17
C ALA A 72 -8.35 -15.84 15.76
N GLY A 73 -7.68 -16.82 16.37
CA GLY A 73 -6.45 -16.59 17.13
C GLY A 73 -5.54 -17.80 17.13
N ASN A 74 -4.27 -17.64 16.79
CA ASN A 74 -3.27 -18.73 16.79
C ASN A 74 -3.59 -19.86 15.80
N MET A 75 -4.02 -19.53 14.58
CA MET A 75 -4.52 -20.52 13.61
C MET A 75 -3.72 -20.54 12.31
N LEU A 76 -3.61 -21.72 11.68
CA LEU A 76 -3.24 -21.88 10.27
C LEU A 76 -4.47 -22.33 9.49
N VAL A 77 -4.97 -21.49 8.58
CA VAL A 77 -6.22 -21.71 7.85
C VAL A 77 -6.01 -21.61 6.34
N VAL A 78 -6.54 -22.59 5.62
CA VAL A 78 -6.79 -22.50 4.18
C VAL A 78 -8.29 -22.45 3.96
N GLN A 79 -8.75 -21.42 3.26
CA GLN A 79 -10.16 -21.25 2.91
C GLN A 79 -10.34 -21.38 1.40
N GLU A 80 -11.21 -22.32 1.05
CA GLU A 80 -11.58 -22.67 -0.32
C GLU A 80 -13.08 -22.32 -0.48
N GLY A 81 -13.38 -21.08 -0.91
CA GLY A 81 -14.75 -20.60 -1.07
C GLY A 81 -15.41 -20.04 0.19
N GLY A 82 -16.72 -19.76 0.12
CA GLY A 82 -17.53 -19.33 1.27
C GLY A 82 -17.25 -17.91 1.79
N TRP A 83 -17.86 -17.57 2.93
CA TRP A 83 -17.77 -16.25 3.56
C TRP A 83 -17.51 -16.39 5.06
N LEU A 84 -16.37 -15.90 5.55
CA LEU A 84 -16.24 -15.52 6.97
C LEU A 84 -16.95 -14.19 7.15
N SER A 85 -18.12 -14.18 7.79
CA SER A 85 -18.97 -13.01 7.88
C SER A 85 -19.23 -12.65 9.33
N SER A 86 -19.14 -11.37 9.69
CA SER A 86 -19.73 -10.90 10.94
C SER A 86 -21.18 -10.46 10.72
N SER A 87 -22.04 -10.77 11.68
CA SER A 87 -23.36 -10.14 11.81
C SER A 87 -23.50 -9.50 13.20
N GLY A 88 -24.36 -8.49 13.29
CA GLY A 88 -24.56 -7.73 14.53
C GLY A 88 -23.63 -6.53 14.70
N ASN A 89 -23.26 -6.22 15.96
CA ASN A 89 -22.53 -5.00 16.33
C ASN A 89 -21.01 -5.14 16.31
N ASP A 90 -20.49 -6.34 16.14
CA ASP A 90 -19.08 -6.65 16.30
C ASP A 90 -18.38 -6.88 14.96
N GLY A 91 -17.13 -6.42 14.86
CA GLY A 91 -16.24 -6.65 13.72
C GLY A 91 -15.56 -8.02 13.76
N ILE A 92 -14.85 -8.35 12.69
CA ILE A 92 -13.99 -9.55 12.63
C ILE A 92 -12.66 -9.22 13.30
N VAL A 93 -12.16 -10.11 14.16
CA VAL A 93 -10.84 -9.97 14.78
C VAL A 93 -10.01 -11.21 14.51
N ILE A 94 -8.85 -11.04 13.87
CA ILE A 94 -7.90 -12.13 13.60
C ILE A 94 -6.57 -11.75 14.22
N THR A 95 -6.04 -12.63 15.08
CA THR A 95 -4.78 -12.42 15.80
C THR A 95 -3.83 -13.59 15.64
N ASN A 96 -2.53 -13.32 15.53
CA ASN A 96 -1.46 -14.33 15.47
C ASN A 96 -1.80 -15.54 14.56
N SER A 97 -2.35 -15.28 13.38
CA SER A 97 -2.87 -16.34 12.50
C SER A 97 -2.30 -16.23 11.09
N HIS A 98 -2.19 -17.37 10.43
CA HIS A 98 -1.82 -17.51 9.03
C HIS A 98 -3.05 -17.96 8.25
N TRP A 99 -3.53 -17.12 7.34
CA TRP A 99 -4.75 -17.38 6.59
C TRP A 99 -4.50 -17.27 5.09
N THR A 100 -4.87 -18.29 4.33
CA THR A 100 -4.82 -18.29 2.87
C THR A 100 -6.23 -18.37 2.30
N LEU A 101 -6.63 -17.36 1.51
CA LEU A 101 -7.89 -17.31 0.77
C LEU A 101 -7.62 -17.72 -0.69
N ASN A 102 -7.85 -19.00 -0.99
CA ASN A 102 -7.83 -19.54 -2.36
C ASN A 102 -9.18 -19.38 -3.08
N GLY A 103 -10.17 -18.85 -2.37
CA GLY A 103 -11.47 -18.42 -2.86
C GLY A 103 -12.29 -17.89 -1.69
N GLY A 104 -13.51 -17.45 -1.94
CA GLY A 104 -14.39 -16.93 -0.89
C GLY A 104 -13.95 -15.60 -0.30
N SER A 105 -14.55 -15.19 0.81
CA SER A 105 -14.37 -13.85 1.36
C SER A 105 -14.23 -13.81 2.89
N ILE A 106 -13.46 -12.86 3.39
CA ILE A 106 -13.60 -12.33 4.76
C ILE A 106 -14.40 -11.03 4.65
N SER A 107 -15.61 -10.97 5.19
CA SER A 107 -16.54 -9.87 5.02
C SER A 107 -17.08 -9.36 6.34
N SER A 108 -16.88 -8.07 6.63
CA SER A 108 -17.41 -7.47 7.85
C SER A 108 -18.27 -6.25 7.56
N LEU A 109 -19.38 -6.15 8.30
CA LEU A 109 -20.26 -4.98 8.33
C LEU A 109 -19.94 -4.04 9.50
N LYS A 110 -18.91 -4.32 10.31
CA LYS A 110 -18.52 -3.51 11.48
C LYS A 110 -17.01 -3.27 11.64
N GLY A 111 -16.20 -3.62 10.65
CA GLY A 111 -14.74 -3.46 10.68
C GLY A 111 -14.01 -4.80 10.78
N ILE A 112 -12.73 -4.79 10.39
CA ILE A 112 -11.86 -5.97 10.46
C ILE A 112 -10.58 -5.55 11.19
N THR A 113 -10.17 -6.30 12.20
CA THR A 113 -8.93 -6.05 12.94
C THR A 113 -7.97 -7.20 12.74
N LEU A 114 -6.78 -6.90 12.22
CA LEU A 114 -5.70 -7.85 11.97
C LEU A 114 -4.46 -7.47 12.80
N THR A 115 -3.99 -8.39 13.63
CA THR A 115 -2.82 -8.19 14.50
C THR A 115 -1.91 -9.41 14.46
N ASP A 116 -0.63 -9.22 14.15
CA ASP A 116 0.38 -10.27 14.02
C ASP A 116 -0.03 -11.42 13.09
N CYS A 117 -0.73 -11.10 11.99
CA CYS A 117 -1.22 -12.10 11.05
C CYS A 117 -0.41 -12.15 9.76
N THR A 118 -0.44 -13.29 9.07
CA THR A 118 -0.12 -13.35 7.64
C THR A 118 -1.37 -13.76 6.89
N ILE A 119 -1.93 -12.87 6.08
CA ILE A 119 -3.10 -13.16 5.26
C ILE A 119 -2.73 -13.06 3.79
N ILE A 120 -2.97 -14.14 3.05
CA ILE A 120 -2.69 -14.24 1.61
C ILE A 120 -4.01 -14.41 0.88
N VAL A 121 -4.28 -13.54 -0.09
CA VAL A 121 -5.50 -13.51 -0.88
C VAL A 121 -5.16 -13.81 -2.34
N ASN A 122 -5.35 -15.07 -2.74
CA ASN A 122 -5.00 -15.53 -4.09
C ASN A 122 -6.11 -15.20 -5.08
N ASP A 123 -7.35 -15.66 -4.84
CA ASP A 123 -8.52 -15.38 -5.70
C ASP A 123 -9.79 -15.04 -4.88
N GLY A 124 -9.64 -14.89 -3.56
CA GLY A 124 -10.71 -14.47 -2.66
C GLY A 124 -10.88 -12.95 -2.55
N ALA A 125 -11.69 -12.53 -1.59
CA ALA A 125 -11.85 -11.11 -1.26
C ALA A 125 -11.77 -10.84 0.24
N VAL A 126 -11.29 -9.64 0.58
CA VAL A 126 -11.53 -9.05 1.90
C VAL A 126 -12.44 -7.86 1.70
N ARG A 127 -13.61 -7.89 2.35
CA ARG A 127 -14.68 -6.91 2.20
C ARG A 127 -14.98 -6.24 3.54
N ASN A 128 -14.95 -4.93 3.56
CA ASN A 128 -15.24 -4.14 4.75
C ASN A 128 -16.21 -3.00 4.41
N ASP A 129 -17.48 -3.33 4.26
CA ASP A 129 -18.56 -2.42 3.87
C ASP A 129 -19.27 -1.84 5.08
N SER A 130 -18.51 -1.57 6.14
CA SER A 130 -19.03 -1.30 7.47
C SER A 130 -19.28 0.17 7.77
N GLY A 131 -18.80 1.07 6.90
CA GLY A 131 -18.57 2.47 7.26
C GLY A 131 -17.44 2.64 8.30
N LYS A 132 -16.85 1.55 8.80
CA LYS A 132 -15.68 1.50 9.69
C LYS A 132 -14.46 1.07 8.89
N SER A 133 -13.28 1.24 9.46
CA SER A 133 -12.02 0.85 8.80
C SER A 133 -11.66 -0.60 9.09
N MET A 134 -10.88 -1.18 8.19
CA MET A 134 -10.02 -2.30 8.54
C MET A 134 -8.78 -1.76 9.26
N SER A 135 -8.30 -2.41 10.31
CA SER A 135 -7.07 -2.09 11.01
C SER A 135 -6.03 -3.19 10.78
N ILE A 136 -4.85 -2.81 10.30
CA ILE A 136 -3.72 -3.68 9.99
C ILE A 136 -2.54 -3.18 10.83
N SER A 137 -2.13 -3.99 11.81
CA SER A 137 -1.19 -3.53 12.84
C SER A 137 -0.14 -4.57 13.20
N SER A 138 0.89 -4.11 13.92
CA SER A 138 2.00 -4.92 14.40
C SER A 138 2.71 -5.63 13.25
N SER A 139 3.12 -6.89 13.40
CA SER A 139 3.83 -7.62 12.35
C SER A 139 2.94 -8.16 11.22
N THR A 140 1.71 -7.62 11.06
CA THR A 140 0.75 -8.14 10.08
C THR A 140 1.20 -7.89 8.65
N GLU A 141 1.14 -8.94 7.82
CA GLU A 141 1.32 -8.88 6.37
C GLU A 141 0.01 -9.32 5.69
N LEU A 142 -0.57 -8.45 4.86
CA LEU A 142 -1.75 -8.72 4.05
C LEU A 142 -1.38 -8.64 2.56
N THR A 143 -1.39 -9.77 1.88
CA THR A 143 -0.88 -9.91 0.52
C THR A 143 -1.99 -10.31 -0.45
N PHE A 144 -2.12 -9.59 -1.56
CA PHE A 144 -3.05 -9.86 -2.66
C PHE A 144 -2.26 -10.31 -3.89
N ASN A 145 -2.46 -11.56 -4.31
CA ASN A 145 -1.82 -12.15 -5.50
C ASN A 145 -2.72 -12.13 -6.74
N GLY A 146 -3.98 -11.75 -6.59
CA GLY A 146 -5.02 -11.78 -7.64
C GLY A 146 -6.40 -11.46 -7.08
N GLY A 147 -6.59 -11.73 -5.79
CA GLY A 147 -7.81 -11.41 -5.05
C GLY A 147 -8.03 -9.91 -4.85
N ARG A 148 -9.07 -9.60 -4.07
CA ARG A 148 -9.60 -8.24 -4.00
C ARG A 148 -9.73 -7.70 -2.58
N LEU A 149 -9.53 -6.40 -2.44
CA LEU A 149 -9.88 -5.64 -1.24
C LEU A 149 -10.92 -4.59 -1.60
N TYR A 150 -12.05 -4.57 -0.89
CA TYR A 150 -13.04 -3.50 -1.00
C TYR A 150 -13.46 -3.05 0.38
N GLY A 151 -13.55 -1.73 0.60
CA GLY A 151 -14.16 -1.24 1.83
C GLY A 151 -14.24 0.26 1.98
N SER A 152 -14.88 0.66 3.07
CA SER A 152 -14.99 2.06 3.49
C SER A 152 -13.67 2.66 3.97
N GLY A 153 -12.62 1.86 4.14
CA GLY A 153 -11.28 2.35 4.46
C GLY A 153 -10.38 1.32 5.12
N ALA A 154 -9.08 1.57 5.04
CA ALA A 154 -8.03 0.77 5.65
C ALA A 154 -7.09 1.66 6.48
N ILE A 155 -6.77 1.22 7.69
CA ILE A 155 -5.80 1.82 8.59
C ILE A 155 -4.63 0.85 8.67
N ILE A 156 -3.50 1.23 8.06
CA ILE A 156 -2.25 0.47 8.09
C ILE A 156 -1.36 1.16 9.13
N ASN A 157 -1.39 0.69 10.37
CA ASN A 157 -0.66 1.32 11.47
C ASN A 157 0.84 1.03 11.36
N SER A 158 1.24 -0.22 11.64
CA SER A 158 2.63 -0.70 11.55
C SER A 158 2.77 -1.97 10.72
N GLY A 159 1.66 -2.43 10.13
CA GLY A 159 1.64 -3.60 9.24
C GLY A 159 2.05 -3.27 7.81
N THR A 160 1.99 -4.30 6.96
CA THR A 160 2.32 -4.24 5.54
C THR A 160 1.15 -4.73 4.70
N VAL A 161 0.82 -4.00 3.64
CA VAL A 161 -0.07 -4.44 2.57
C VAL A 161 0.74 -4.58 1.28
N LEU A 162 0.64 -5.75 0.64
CA LEU A 162 1.34 -6.06 -0.59
C LEU A 162 0.33 -6.41 -1.69
N VAL A 163 0.35 -5.68 -2.80
CA VAL A 163 -0.52 -5.87 -3.95
C VAL A 163 0.31 -6.35 -5.13
N ASN A 164 0.50 -7.67 -5.19
CA ASN A 164 1.19 -8.33 -6.30
C ASN A 164 0.31 -8.41 -7.55
N GLY A 165 -0.99 -8.61 -7.37
CA GLY A 165 -1.99 -8.66 -8.42
C GLY A 165 -3.38 -8.33 -7.87
N GLY A 166 -4.39 -8.34 -8.74
CA GLY A 166 -5.77 -8.05 -8.35
C GLY A 166 -6.05 -6.56 -8.15
N ALA A 167 -7.11 -6.25 -7.39
CA ALA A 167 -7.61 -4.90 -7.20
C ALA A 167 -7.96 -4.60 -5.74
N CYS A 168 -7.44 -3.49 -5.23
CA CYS A 168 -7.66 -3.01 -3.88
C CYS A 168 -8.27 -1.61 -3.89
N THR A 169 -9.58 -1.51 -3.72
CA THR A 169 -10.30 -0.24 -3.72
C THR A 169 -10.78 0.10 -2.31
N ASN A 170 -10.37 1.25 -1.78
CA ASN A 170 -10.89 1.76 -0.50
C ASN A 170 -11.24 3.23 -0.61
N TYR A 171 -12.19 3.68 0.20
CA TYR A 171 -12.47 5.12 0.29
C TYR A 171 -11.30 5.89 0.90
N TYR A 172 -10.60 5.36 1.91
CA TYR A 172 -9.35 5.96 2.39
C TYR A 172 -8.31 4.93 2.82
N TYR A 173 -7.05 5.37 2.83
CA TYR A 173 -5.96 4.73 3.55
C TYR A 173 -5.37 5.68 4.59
N ARG A 174 -5.17 5.22 5.82
CA ARG A 174 -4.60 5.99 6.95
C ARG A 174 -3.60 5.18 7.75
N GLY A 175 -2.84 5.83 8.65
CA GLY A 175 -1.82 5.20 9.49
C GLY A 175 -0.41 5.60 9.08
N GLY A 176 0.54 4.68 9.18
CA GLY A 176 1.97 4.88 8.93
C GLY A 176 2.72 3.56 8.67
N GLY A 177 2.05 2.61 8.04
CA GLY A 177 2.63 1.32 7.69
C GLY A 177 3.20 1.31 6.27
N THR A 178 3.42 0.10 5.76
CA THR A 178 3.92 -0.10 4.40
C THR A 178 2.81 -0.50 3.44
N LEU A 179 2.76 0.13 2.27
CA LEU A 179 1.92 -0.27 1.15
C LEU A 179 2.78 -0.46 -0.10
N THR A 180 2.80 -1.67 -0.66
CA THR A 180 3.57 -1.99 -1.87
C THR A 180 2.65 -2.44 -2.99
N VAL A 181 2.84 -1.89 -4.19
CA VAL A 181 2.08 -2.20 -5.40
C VAL A 181 3.05 -2.69 -6.48
N ASN A 182 3.11 -4.00 -6.69
CA ASN A 182 4.03 -4.61 -7.67
C ASN A 182 3.39 -4.83 -9.04
N GLY A 183 2.10 -5.20 -9.09
CA GLY A 183 1.45 -5.52 -10.37
C GLY A 183 -0.07 -5.41 -10.37
N GLY A 184 -0.70 -5.25 -9.21
CA GLY A 184 -2.13 -5.00 -9.12
C GLY A 184 -2.48 -3.52 -9.16
N GLN A 185 -3.76 -3.25 -8.90
CA GLN A 185 -4.30 -1.89 -8.82
C GLN A 185 -4.68 -1.55 -7.37
N VAL A 186 -4.23 -0.39 -6.90
CA VAL A 186 -4.76 0.28 -5.71
C VAL A 186 -5.55 1.49 -6.16
N ASP A 187 -6.80 1.60 -5.72
CA ASP A 187 -7.69 2.71 -6.03
C ASP A 187 -8.22 3.33 -4.73
N ILE A 188 -8.06 4.64 -4.61
CA ILE A 188 -8.47 5.41 -3.46
C ILE A 188 -9.45 6.47 -3.94
N THR A 189 -10.69 6.38 -3.46
CA THR A 189 -11.77 7.25 -3.95
C THR A 189 -12.04 8.46 -3.06
N GLY A 190 -11.47 8.51 -1.85
CA GLY A 190 -11.67 9.57 -0.86
C GLY A 190 -10.39 10.29 -0.47
N SER A 191 -9.51 9.67 0.34
CA SER A 191 -8.25 10.31 0.75
C SER A 191 -7.12 9.31 1.04
N PHE A 192 -5.88 9.68 0.69
CA PHE A 192 -4.68 8.99 1.16
C PHE A 192 -4.01 9.80 2.27
N GLY A 193 -3.88 9.19 3.45
CA GLY A 193 -3.17 9.73 4.61
C GLY A 193 -3.96 10.62 5.59
N ASN A 194 -5.19 11.10 5.27
CA ASN A 194 -5.84 12.20 6.05
C ASN A 194 -7.22 11.91 6.72
N TRP A 195 -7.39 12.40 7.97
CA TRP A 195 -8.44 13.37 8.44
C TRP A 195 -8.37 13.81 9.93
N SER A 196 -7.44 13.34 10.77
CA SER A 196 -7.48 13.68 12.22
C SER A 196 -6.16 13.47 12.97
N HIS A 197 -5.16 14.32 12.77
CA HIS A 197 -3.96 14.50 13.62
C HIS A 197 -3.02 13.31 13.90
N LEU A 198 -3.25 12.12 13.32
CA LEU A 198 -2.46 10.90 13.56
C LEU A 198 -1.93 10.28 12.26
N GLY A 199 -1.35 11.11 11.39
CA GLY A 199 -0.62 10.62 10.21
C GLY A 199 0.71 10.01 10.66
N GLY A 200 0.92 8.73 10.40
CA GLY A 200 2.18 8.05 10.66
C GLY A 200 3.12 8.08 9.45
N ASP A 201 4.27 7.45 9.63
CA ASP A 201 5.37 7.43 8.67
C ASP A 201 5.09 6.44 7.53
N TRP A 202 4.45 6.91 6.48
CA TRP A 202 4.13 6.05 5.34
C TRP A 202 5.37 5.59 4.59
N HIS A 203 5.42 4.30 4.26
CA HIS A 203 6.34 3.76 3.26
C HIS A 203 5.54 3.16 2.12
N VAL A 204 5.43 3.89 1.01
CA VAL A 204 4.70 3.44 -0.18
C VAL A 204 5.70 3.06 -1.26
N VAL A 205 5.51 1.90 -1.88
CA VAL A 205 6.36 1.40 -2.96
C VAL A 205 5.50 1.06 -4.16
N VAL A 206 5.83 1.61 -5.32
CA VAL A 206 5.18 1.26 -6.60
C VAL A 206 6.25 0.71 -7.54
N ASN A 207 6.16 -0.60 -7.79
CA ASN A 207 7.10 -1.44 -8.50
C ASN A 207 6.36 -2.21 -9.61
N GLY A 208 5.58 -1.49 -10.43
CA GLY A 208 4.98 -2.04 -11.64
C GLY A 208 3.46 -2.28 -11.65
N GLY A 209 2.76 -1.82 -10.61
CA GLY A 209 1.30 -1.76 -10.62
C GLY A 209 0.78 -0.33 -10.82
N THR A 210 -0.52 -0.18 -10.58
CA THR A 210 -1.20 1.12 -10.66
C THR A 210 -1.62 1.57 -9.27
N PHE A 211 -1.19 2.76 -8.87
CA PHE A 211 -1.69 3.45 -7.69
C PHE A 211 -2.51 4.66 -8.14
N LEU A 212 -3.81 4.66 -7.85
CA LEU A 212 -4.71 5.77 -8.08
C LEU A 212 -5.14 6.31 -6.74
N GLY A 213 -5.01 7.62 -6.55
CA GLY A 213 -5.63 8.27 -5.43
C GLY A 213 -6.13 9.66 -5.79
N PRO A 214 -6.86 10.29 -4.87
CA PRO A 214 -7.24 11.68 -5.01
C PRO A 214 -6.08 12.50 -4.44
N ARG A 215 -6.34 13.30 -3.40
CA ARG A 215 -5.30 14.04 -2.69
C ARG A 215 -4.45 13.16 -1.77
N TRP A 216 -3.16 13.45 -1.73
CA TRP A 216 -2.19 12.80 -0.84
C TRP A 216 -1.75 13.74 0.26
N THR A 217 -1.93 13.31 1.51
CA THR A 217 -1.47 14.08 2.68
C THR A 217 -0.53 13.23 3.51
N THR A 218 0.70 13.71 3.72
CA THR A 218 1.65 13.14 4.68
C THR A 218 1.88 14.14 5.81
N ARG A 219 2.05 13.64 7.04
CA ARG A 219 2.39 14.49 8.20
C ARG A 219 3.83 14.36 8.64
N SER A 220 4.53 13.35 8.15
CA SER A 220 5.87 13.04 8.60
C SER A 220 6.86 13.24 7.47
N THR A 221 7.96 13.93 7.78
CA THR A 221 9.11 14.11 6.90
C THR A 221 9.88 12.81 6.66
N THR A 222 9.55 11.73 7.36
CA THR A 222 10.09 10.38 7.11
C THR A 222 9.19 9.58 6.17
N SER A 223 8.01 10.09 5.80
CA SER A 223 7.15 9.44 4.81
C SER A 223 7.87 9.39 3.46
N THR A 224 7.84 8.24 2.82
CA THR A 224 8.57 7.98 1.58
C THR A 224 7.70 7.25 0.56
N PHE A 225 7.80 7.71 -0.69
CA PHE A 225 7.22 7.07 -1.85
C PHE A 225 8.35 6.61 -2.77
N VAL A 226 8.51 5.31 -2.92
CA VAL A 226 9.54 4.71 -3.78
C VAL A 226 8.90 4.26 -5.08
N LEU A 227 9.33 4.84 -6.19
CA LEU A 227 8.81 4.62 -7.52
C LEU A 227 9.90 3.96 -8.37
N GLY A 228 9.74 2.68 -8.64
CA GLY A 228 10.72 1.96 -9.43
C GLY A 228 10.67 0.47 -9.17
N GLY A 229 11.23 -0.30 -10.10
CA GLY A 229 10.89 -1.70 -10.15
C GLY A 229 11.48 -2.53 -11.26
N THR A 230 10.89 -3.71 -11.47
CA THR A 230 11.18 -4.60 -12.61
C THR A 230 10.11 -4.53 -13.71
N THR A 231 8.98 -3.91 -13.42
CA THR A 231 7.81 -3.82 -14.30
C THR A 231 7.33 -2.38 -14.39
N PRO A 232 6.82 -1.92 -15.56
CA PRO A 232 6.31 -0.56 -15.69
C PRO A 232 5.12 -0.32 -14.78
N GLY A 233 5.09 0.83 -14.12
CA GLY A 233 4.06 1.19 -13.15
C GLY A 233 3.61 2.62 -13.30
N GLN A 234 2.51 2.96 -12.65
CA GLN A 234 1.98 4.33 -12.67
C GLN A 234 1.41 4.73 -11.32
N VAL A 235 1.58 5.99 -11.02
CA VAL A 235 0.98 6.67 -9.88
C VAL A 235 0.22 7.86 -10.41
N ILE A 236 -1.07 7.94 -10.12
CA ILE A 236 -1.93 9.05 -10.54
C ILE A 236 -2.63 9.59 -9.30
N PHE A 237 -2.51 10.90 -9.09
CA PHE A 237 -3.12 11.57 -7.96
C PHE A 237 -3.58 12.99 -8.32
N ASP A 238 -4.53 13.54 -7.55
CA ASP A 238 -5.09 14.87 -7.83
C ASP A 238 -4.08 15.97 -7.51
N ASP A 239 -3.68 16.07 -6.24
CA ASP A 239 -2.74 17.05 -5.69
C ASP A 239 -2.15 16.59 -4.34
N TRP A 240 -1.23 17.39 -3.78
CA TRP A 240 -0.59 17.17 -2.48
C TRP A 240 -1.33 17.87 -1.33
N GLY A 241 -0.94 17.61 -0.08
CA GLY A 241 -1.25 18.42 1.12
C GLY A 241 -2.63 18.25 1.75
N SER A 242 -2.91 19.04 2.79
CA SER A 242 -4.26 19.30 3.34
C SER A 242 -4.88 20.50 2.62
N ASN A 243 -6.17 20.76 2.80
CA ASN A 243 -6.85 21.95 2.26
C ASN A 243 -6.08 23.25 2.61
N LEU A 244 -5.38 23.84 1.64
CA LEU A 244 -4.89 25.23 1.71
C LEU A 244 -6.02 26.26 1.88
N TYR A 245 -7.28 25.88 1.63
CA TYR A 245 -8.43 26.80 1.62
C TYR A 245 -9.32 26.71 2.86
N ASN A 246 -8.87 26.04 3.92
CA ASN A 246 -9.46 26.25 5.23
C ASN A 246 -8.48 27.08 6.07
N ASP A 247 -8.18 28.29 5.58
CA ASP A 247 -7.35 29.29 6.28
C ASP A 247 -7.96 29.76 7.60
N GLY A 248 -9.15 29.24 7.95
CA GLY A 248 -9.70 29.27 9.29
C GLY A 248 -9.70 30.67 9.86
N TYR A 249 -9.91 31.70 9.03
CA TYR A 249 -9.83 33.06 9.50
C TYR A 249 -11.04 33.36 10.41
N PRO A 250 -10.82 33.78 11.67
CA PRO A 250 -9.54 34.15 12.29
C PRO A 250 -8.75 32.98 12.90
N ALA A 251 -7.42 33.06 12.72
CA ALA A 251 -6.40 32.09 13.11
C ALA A 251 -6.54 31.53 14.55
N GLY A 252 -6.28 30.23 14.69
CA GLY A 252 -6.30 29.50 15.96
C GLY A 252 -7.14 28.22 15.95
N GLY A 253 -7.75 27.87 14.81
CA GLY A 253 -8.36 26.57 14.63
C GLY A 253 -7.29 25.46 14.57
N PRO A 254 -7.52 24.28 15.17
CA PRO A 254 -6.58 23.15 15.14
C PRO A 254 -6.34 22.56 13.74
N ASP A 255 -6.99 23.10 12.69
CA ASP A 255 -7.02 22.54 11.34
C ASP A 255 -6.20 23.34 10.30
N ASP A 256 -5.45 24.37 10.73
CA ASP A 256 -4.52 25.11 9.85
C ASP A 256 -3.18 24.39 9.79
N GLU A 257 -3.02 23.56 8.76
CA GLU A 257 -1.87 22.68 8.63
C GLU A 257 -1.39 22.64 7.18
N GLN A 258 -0.40 23.49 6.90
CA GLN A 258 0.35 23.53 5.65
C GLN A 258 1.43 22.43 5.64
N TYR A 259 1.17 21.33 4.94
CA TYR A 259 2.02 20.12 4.96
C TYR A 259 2.65 19.77 3.61
N ASP A 260 2.84 20.76 2.75
CA ASP A 260 3.37 20.54 1.40
C ASP A 260 4.86 20.16 1.42
N ASN A 261 5.57 20.49 2.52
CA ASN A 261 6.98 20.16 2.73
C ASN A 261 7.25 18.73 3.25
N ARG A 262 6.26 17.82 3.29
CA ARG A 262 6.39 16.52 3.98
C ARG A 262 6.35 15.30 3.06
N VAL A 263 6.55 15.48 1.76
CA VAL A 263 6.55 14.40 0.78
C VAL A 263 7.97 14.12 0.34
N ASN A 264 8.46 12.88 0.52
CA ASN A 264 9.70 12.43 -0.10
C ASN A 264 9.40 11.39 -1.17
N ILE A 265 9.92 11.60 -2.37
CA ILE A 265 9.72 10.72 -3.52
C ILE A 265 11.08 10.25 -3.99
N ASN A 266 11.24 8.94 -4.16
CA ASN A 266 12.47 8.34 -4.63
C ASN A 266 12.21 7.54 -5.90
N PHE A 267 12.78 7.97 -7.03
CA PHE A 267 12.76 7.20 -8.25
C PHE A 267 13.96 6.26 -8.34
N LEU A 268 13.70 5.01 -8.75
CA LEU A 268 14.72 4.05 -9.12
C LEU A 268 14.66 3.84 -10.63
N SER A 269 15.80 3.99 -11.32
CA SER A 269 15.89 3.90 -12.79
C SER A 269 15.76 2.48 -13.37
N ASN A 270 15.29 1.51 -12.59
CA ASN A 270 15.32 0.10 -12.97
C ASN A 270 14.24 -0.24 -13.99
N THR A 271 13.11 0.48 -13.97
CA THR A 271 12.00 0.34 -14.93
C THR A 271 11.17 1.62 -14.94
N LEU A 272 10.45 1.88 -16.04
CA LEU A 272 9.60 3.06 -16.21
C LEU A 272 8.43 3.04 -15.21
N VAL A 273 8.54 3.85 -14.16
CA VAL A 273 7.39 4.23 -13.31
C VAL A 273 7.12 5.70 -13.52
N THR A 274 5.86 6.06 -13.71
CA THR A 274 5.44 7.46 -13.85
C THR A 274 4.67 7.95 -12.63
N LEU A 275 4.78 9.25 -12.37
CA LEU A 275 4.04 9.97 -11.35
C LEU A 275 3.29 11.12 -12.01
N THR A 276 1.97 11.06 -12.02
CA THR A 276 1.09 12.06 -12.65
C THR A 276 0.26 12.77 -11.61
N MET A 277 0.39 14.09 -11.56
CA MET A 277 -0.52 14.98 -10.81
C MET A 277 -1.56 15.56 -11.77
N VAL A 278 -2.83 15.20 -11.63
CA VAL A 278 -3.88 15.59 -12.60
C VAL A 278 -4.46 16.99 -12.36
N ARG A 279 -4.27 17.56 -11.17
CA ARG A 279 -4.64 18.94 -10.85
C ARG A 279 -3.47 19.66 -10.18
N PRO A 280 -2.40 19.97 -10.94
CA PRO A 280 -1.26 20.68 -10.39
C PRO A 280 -1.66 21.99 -9.74
N ARG A 281 -1.07 22.29 -8.59
CA ARG A 281 -1.29 23.51 -7.82
C ARG A 281 0.04 24.13 -7.44
N ALA A 282 0.04 25.44 -7.21
CA ALA A 282 1.24 26.15 -6.80
C ALA A 282 1.71 25.62 -5.44
N LEU A 283 3.03 25.52 -5.26
CA LEU A 283 3.63 24.95 -4.06
C LEU A 283 4.34 26.02 -3.25
N ASP A 284 4.14 25.97 -1.95
CA ASP A 284 4.95 26.65 -0.96
C ASP A 284 5.62 25.60 -0.07
N LEU A 285 6.94 25.48 -0.22
CA LEU A 285 7.76 24.52 0.53
C LEU A 285 8.60 25.21 1.61
N VAL A 286 8.54 26.54 1.70
CA VAL A 286 9.41 27.37 2.53
C VAL A 286 8.65 28.24 3.52
N ASP A 287 7.32 28.14 3.58
CA ASP A 287 6.49 29.08 4.34
C ASP A 287 7.01 29.30 5.78
N ASN A 288 7.51 30.51 6.00
CA ASN A 288 7.94 31.02 7.30
C ASN A 288 6.86 31.88 7.96
N ASN A 289 5.73 32.15 7.28
CA ASN A 289 4.62 32.94 7.76
C ASN A 289 3.26 32.30 7.37
N PRO A 290 2.65 31.51 8.27
CA PRO A 290 1.39 30.79 8.01
C PRO A 290 0.18 31.70 7.67
N ASN A 291 0.34 33.03 7.74
CA ASN A 291 -0.71 34.01 7.51
C ASN A 291 -0.72 34.62 6.10
N VAL A 292 0.21 34.25 5.21
CA VAL A 292 0.27 34.80 3.85
C VAL A 292 0.55 33.67 2.86
N TYR A 293 -0.42 33.41 1.97
CA TYR A 293 -0.19 32.54 0.83
C TYR A 293 0.75 33.22 -0.17
N ASP A 294 2.01 32.80 -0.19
CA ASP A 294 3.06 33.30 -1.10
C ASP A 294 3.75 32.12 -1.82
N PRO A 295 3.10 31.54 -2.85
CA PRO A 295 3.63 30.37 -3.51
C PRO A 295 4.96 30.68 -4.20
N VAL A 296 6.00 29.93 -3.85
CA VAL A 296 7.34 30.07 -4.45
C VAL A 296 7.40 29.46 -5.85
N TYR A 297 6.57 28.44 -6.12
CA TYR A 297 6.55 27.73 -7.40
C TYR A 297 5.17 27.77 -8.05
N ALA A 298 5.14 27.98 -9.36
CA ALA A 298 3.90 27.91 -10.13
C ALA A 298 3.33 26.49 -10.17
N SER A 299 2.04 26.35 -10.50
CA SER A 299 1.33 25.07 -10.39
C SER A 299 1.92 23.95 -11.23
N ASN A 300 2.44 24.26 -12.41
CA ASN A 300 3.09 23.30 -13.31
C ASN A 300 4.59 23.12 -13.02
N GLN A 301 5.14 23.68 -11.95
CA GLN A 301 6.55 23.56 -11.56
C GLN A 301 6.75 22.66 -10.33
N TRP A 302 5.77 21.83 -9.97
CA TRP A 302 5.84 21.02 -8.77
C TRP A 302 7.04 20.05 -8.74
N ALA A 303 7.38 19.44 -9.88
CA ALA A 303 8.51 18.49 -9.93
C ALA A 303 9.86 19.21 -9.73
N GLU A 304 10.00 20.39 -10.33
CA GLU A 304 11.12 21.31 -10.09
C GLU A 304 11.21 21.70 -8.62
N ALA A 305 10.08 22.11 -8.03
CA ALA A 305 10.02 22.47 -6.62
C ALA A 305 10.51 21.36 -5.70
N LEU A 306 10.05 20.12 -5.90
CA LEU A 306 10.46 18.97 -5.10
C LEU A 306 11.95 18.65 -5.28
N TRP A 307 12.48 18.78 -6.50
CA TRP A 307 13.91 18.56 -6.77
C TRP A 307 14.79 19.59 -6.08
N GLU A 308 14.45 20.87 -6.24
CA GLU A 308 15.17 22.01 -5.69
C GLU A 308 15.16 22.01 -4.15
N ASN A 309 14.14 21.41 -3.53
CA ASN A 309 14.00 21.28 -2.08
C ASN A 309 14.47 19.91 -1.52
N ASN A 310 15.20 19.10 -2.29
CA ASN A 310 15.72 17.79 -1.86
C ASN A 310 14.64 16.75 -1.45
N GLN A 311 13.41 16.93 -1.93
CA GLN A 311 12.27 16.04 -1.67
C GLN A 311 12.09 15.00 -2.77
N LEU A 312 12.50 15.32 -4.00
CA LEU A 312 12.63 14.35 -5.09
C LEU A 312 14.04 13.77 -5.10
N ARG A 313 14.14 12.45 -5.16
CA ARG A 313 15.38 11.69 -5.10
C ARG A 313 15.54 10.77 -6.29
N PHE A 314 16.80 10.56 -6.67
CA PHE A 314 17.21 9.61 -7.69
C PHE A 314 18.13 8.57 -7.03
N HIS A 315 17.70 7.30 -7.00
CA HIS A 315 18.41 6.22 -6.30
C HIS A 315 18.74 6.53 -4.84
N GLY A 316 17.83 7.20 -4.15
CA GLY A 316 17.96 7.62 -2.76
C GLY A 316 18.77 8.90 -2.55
N GLN A 317 19.41 9.42 -3.59
CA GLN A 317 20.21 10.65 -3.56
C GLN A 317 19.36 11.87 -3.90
N THR A 318 19.50 12.92 -3.10
CA THR A 318 18.91 14.24 -3.35
C THR A 318 19.77 15.05 -4.32
N LYS A 319 19.27 16.21 -4.77
CA LYS A 319 20.08 17.19 -5.50
C LYS A 319 21.40 17.50 -4.79
N THR A 320 21.34 17.72 -3.48
CA THR A 320 22.52 18.05 -2.67
C THR A 320 23.53 16.89 -2.62
N ASP A 321 23.05 15.66 -2.50
CA ASP A 321 23.91 14.46 -2.46
C ASP A 321 24.66 14.23 -3.78
N LEU A 322 24.11 14.69 -4.90
CA LEU A 322 24.73 14.58 -6.22
C LEU A 322 25.75 15.68 -6.52
N GLY A 323 25.78 16.76 -5.74
CA GLY A 323 26.71 17.87 -5.92
C GLY A 323 26.04 19.24 -5.96
N GLY A 324 24.71 19.30 -6.02
CA GLY A 324 23.96 20.56 -5.94
C GLY A 324 24.04 21.41 -7.21
N SER A 325 23.77 22.71 -7.05
CA SER A 325 23.82 23.68 -8.15
C SER A 325 25.28 24.11 -8.45
N PRO A 326 25.65 24.34 -9.71
CA PRO A 326 24.79 24.33 -10.90
C PRO A 326 24.57 22.93 -11.51
N ASP A 327 25.47 21.98 -11.25
CA ASP A 327 25.56 20.74 -12.03
C ASP A 327 24.27 19.88 -12.00
N PHE A 328 23.54 19.92 -10.88
CA PHE A 328 22.30 19.18 -10.67
C PHE A 328 21.10 20.08 -10.38
N ASP A 329 21.06 21.30 -10.92
CA ASP A 329 19.82 22.08 -10.95
C ASP A 329 18.78 21.48 -11.91
N TRP A 330 17.51 21.88 -11.77
CA TRP A 330 16.40 21.36 -12.58
C TRP A 330 16.64 21.42 -14.10
N VAL A 331 17.24 22.51 -14.57
CA VAL A 331 17.56 22.71 -16.00
C VAL A 331 18.55 21.64 -16.47
N ASN A 332 19.59 21.36 -15.69
CA ASN A 332 20.59 20.37 -16.04
C ASN A 332 20.07 18.94 -15.91
N VAL A 333 19.31 18.61 -14.86
CA VAL A 333 18.81 17.24 -14.65
C VAL A 333 17.68 16.82 -15.59
N THR A 334 17.09 17.77 -16.33
CA THR A 334 16.10 17.52 -17.38
C THR A 334 16.71 17.46 -18.79
N ASN A 335 17.99 17.83 -18.95
CA ASN A 335 18.74 17.69 -20.19
C ASN A 335 19.19 16.24 -20.43
N TRP A 336 19.64 15.95 -21.65
CA TRP A 336 20.21 14.65 -22.00
C TRP A 336 21.36 14.28 -21.07
N ASN A 337 21.29 13.10 -20.44
CA ASN A 337 22.24 12.59 -19.44
C ASN A 337 22.36 13.44 -18.15
N GLY A 338 21.36 14.28 -17.84
CA GLY A 338 21.38 15.20 -16.71
C GLY A 338 21.53 14.53 -15.32
N LEU A 339 21.15 13.26 -15.18
CA LEU A 339 21.33 12.47 -13.96
C LEU A 339 22.52 11.50 -14.03
N GLY A 340 23.32 11.57 -15.11
CA GLY A 340 24.32 10.56 -15.45
C GLY A 340 23.69 9.30 -16.09
N GLY A 341 24.53 8.37 -16.55
CA GLY A 341 24.08 7.02 -16.95
C GLY A 341 23.02 6.95 -18.05
N TYR A 342 22.93 7.96 -18.92
CA TYR A 342 21.88 8.14 -19.93
C TYR A 342 20.48 8.41 -19.39
N GLN A 343 20.40 8.93 -18.16
CA GLN A 343 19.15 9.19 -17.46
C GLN A 343 18.91 10.69 -17.30
N ARG A 344 17.64 11.06 -17.34
CA ARG A 344 17.17 12.42 -17.06
C ARG A 344 15.75 12.38 -16.50
N TRP A 345 15.37 13.45 -15.80
CA TRP A 345 13.96 13.69 -15.53
C TRP A 345 13.24 14.00 -16.83
N ASN A 346 12.12 13.32 -17.07
CA ASN A 346 11.20 13.63 -18.15
C ASN A 346 9.89 14.11 -17.54
N TYR A 347 9.57 15.38 -17.80
CA TYR A 347 8.44 16.06 -17.18
C TYR A 347 7.71 16.93 -18.21
N ASP A 348 6.39 16.78 -18.28
CA ASP A 348 5.54 17.46 -19.28
C ASP A 348 4.60 18.53 -18.67
N GLY A 349 4.76 18.83 -17.37
CA GLY A 349 3.85 19.71 -16.62
C GLY A 349 2.84 18.97 -15.75
N PHE A 350 2.60 17.68 -16.00
CA PHE A 350 1.65 16.84 -15.26
C PHE A 350 2.29 15.53 -14.81
N THR A 351 3.08 14.90 -15.68
CA THR A 351 3.66 13.58 -15.50
C THR A 351 5.17 13.69 -15.40
N LEU A 352 5.72 13.15 -14.32
CA LEU A 352 7.14 12.98 -14.08
C LEU A 352 7.53 11.50 -14.24
N GLY A 353 8.66 11.24 -14.87
CA GLY A 353 9.29 9.93 -14.92
C GLY A 353 10.78 10.03 -15.17
N ILE A 354 11.46 8.88 -15.14
CA ILE A 354 12.86 8.75 -15.58
C ILE A 354 12.86 8.31 -17.04
N ALA A 355 13.45 9.13 -17.91
CA ALA A 355 13.77 8.71 -19.27
C ALA A 355 15.15 8.05 -19.30
N TYR A 356 15.27 7.02 -20.15
CA TYR A 356 16.54 6.40 -20.51
C TYR A 356 16.78 6.62 -22.01
N GLU A 357 17.81 7.40 -22.33
CA GLU A 357 18.11 7.87 -23.68
C GLU A 357 19.56 7.56 -24.05
N PRO A 358 19.92 6.29 -24.32
CA PRO A 358 21.26 5.98 -24.79
C PRO A 358 21.50 6.68 -26.14
N PRO A 359 22.75 7.05 -26.45
CA PRO A 359 23.07 7.60 -27.76
C PRO A 359 22.59 6.63 -28.84
N PRO A 360 22.09 7.14 -29.98
CA PRO A 360 21.75 6.28 -31.12
C PRO A 360 22.91 5.33 -31.37
N SER A 361 22.64 4.02 -31.43
CA SER A 361 23.67 3.04 -31.74
C SER A 361 24.36 3.49 -33.01
N GLY A 362 25.61 3.94 -32.90
CA GLY A 362 26.33 4.49 -34.05
C GLY A 362 26.32 3.45 -35.16
N THR A 363 25.77 3.80 -36.31
CA THR A 363 25.94 2.99 -37.52
C THR A 363 27.44 2.92 -37.77
N VAL A 364 28.06 1.78 -37.47
CA VAL A 364 29.45 1.52 -37.85
C VAL A 364 29.46 1.34 -39.36
N ILE A 365 29.90 2.37 -40.09
CA ILE A 365 30.23 2.21 -41.51
C ILE A 365 31.57 1.46 -41.54
N VAL A 366 31.50 0.16 -41.78
CA VAL A 366 32.69 -0.62 -42.16
C VAL A 366 32.99 -0.27 -43.61
N ILE A 367 33.99 0.58 -43.84
CA ILE A 367 34.58 0.76 -45.15
C ILE A 367 35.59 -0.38 -45.32
N ASN A 368 35.26 -1.34 -46.18
CA ASN A 368 36.17 -2.40 -46.60
C ASN A 368 37.09 -1.91 -47.72
#